data_AF-A0A5B2TSY8-F1
#
_entry.id   AF-A0A5B2TSY8-F1
#
_cell.length_a   1.000
_cell.length_b   1.000
_cell.length_c   1.000
_cell.angle_alpha   90.00
_cell.angle_beta   90.00
_cell.angle_gamma   90.00
#
_symmetry.space_group_name_H-M   'P 1'
#
loop_
_entity.id
_entity.type
_entity.pdbx_description
1 polymer ?
#
loop_
_entity_poly.entity_id
_entity_poly.type
_entity_poly.pdbx_seq_one_letter_code
_entity_poly.pdbx_strand_id
1 'polypeptide(L)'
;MKNPKLTTLFLLLLSFPLGWAQNLREISGKVSDSSGPLEDVRISIKDKVDSKTFSRLDGSYTIKAQTGDILLFTYAGMKTVSIQIEDVTRFINPIMYPYVNQLDEVIVESSNRISANVMAQRYFERRNGIQSAYGFIDGDRTAGNILFLEQEDIMPVNLGLANLLQNRFPGVSTGILQNLASGVPVFLMRGASMTAAPQPAIFDVDGQVFTNFPNWLDIGNIKRIAIITSLSMTVKYGSLGSGGVVVINTFSGPPTPESHSKKYLGNSEFYEGDAVGMDVIRNNWPEYKKSLYASTSLGMAKSLYGEWSQKYGSAPYFILDAQHFFATEMNDPEFAQQIVEEHYSEFQNNPVLLKALAYQYEVQGERKKANDIYKEIFLLRPHYAQSYLDMARSYRDLGQFNQAAAIHARYNYLLDEGFMEADIQSVQEIMSTEFNNLISMENVLVERQLNNESNLEIPLIKGTRLVFEWNDGEAEFELQFVSPVGQSHVWKHTLRDNGDLIEREKKYGFSTMEVTIDEDLPGTCVVNAKYLGNKSLTPTYLKATIYSDYGSDKQQKEVKLFPLQLKEVNQKLFSFSNAIGVALN
;
A
#
# COMPACT_ATOMS: atom_id res chain seq x y z
N MET A 1 33.56 -48.51 -23.40
CA MET A 1 32.56 -49.28 -22.62
C MET A 1 31.70 -48.29 -21.86
N LYS A 2 30.48 -48.03 -22.33
CA LYS A 2 29.50 -47.19 -21.60
C LYS A 2 29.08 -47.98 -20.36
N ASN A 3 29.34 -47.44 -19.17
CA ASN A 3 29.10 -48.12 -17.90
C ASN A 3 27.58 -48.20 -17.67
N PRO A 4 26.94 -49.37 -17.86
CA PRO A 4 25.48 -49.47 -17.88
C PRO A 4 24.86 -49.20 -16.51
N LYS A 5 25.67 -49.22 -15.44
CA LYS A 5 25.27 -48.93 -14.05
C LYS A 5 25.10 -47.43 -13.76
N LEU A 6 25.75 -46.54 -14.51
CA LEU A 6 25.64 -45.08 -14.28
C LEU A 6 24.38 -44.51 -14.95
N THR A 7 23.98 -45.07 -16.10
CA THR A 7 22.72 -44.71 -16.77
C THR A 7 21.48 -45.28 -16.07
N THR A 8 21.59 -46.41 -15.35
CA THR A 8 20.46 -46.91 -14.54
C THR A 8 20.24 -46.08 -13.28
N LEU A 9 21.30 -45.53 -12.67
CA LEU A 9 21.18 -44.66 -11.50
C LEU A 9 20.58 -43.29 -11.85
N PHE A 10 20.87 -42.77 -13.05
CA PHE A 10 20.30 -41.52 -13.55
C PHE A 10 18.81 -41.66 -13.95
N LEU A 11 18.39 -42.82 -14.47
CA LEU A 11 16.98 -43.09 -14.76
C LEU A 11 16.12 -43.34 -13.50
N LEU A 12 16.70 -43.86 -12.41
CA LEU A 12 15.97 -44.13 -11.17
C LEU A 12 15.65 -42.84 -10.37
N LEU A 13 16.41 -41.76 -10.59
CA LEU A 13 16.18 -40.44 -10.00
C LEU A 13 15.10 -39.63 -10.73
N LEU A 14 14.76 -40.01 -11.98
CA LEU A 14 13.69 -39.40 -12.78
C LEU A 14 12.30 -40.02 -12.54
N SER A 15 12.21 -41.10 -11.75
CA SER A 15 10.97 -41.82 -11.47
C SER A 15 10.39 -41.57 -10.07
N PHE A 16 10.92 -40.62 -9.30
CA PHE A 16 10.11 -40.02 -8.25
C PHE A 16 9.08 -39.13 -8.96
N PRO A 17 7.78 -39.44 -8.94
CA PRO A 17 6.83 -38.38 -9.19
C PRO A 17 7.17 -37.30 -8.15
N LEU A 18 7.58 -36.12 -8.62
CA LEU A 18 7.28 -34.91 -7.87
C LEU A 18 5.76 -34.91 -7.76
N GLY A 19 5.26 -35.58 -6.73
CA GLY A 19 3.96 -35.26 -6.17
C GLY A 19 4.12 -33.83 -5.70
N TRP A 20 3.85 -32.87 -6.59
CA TRP A 20 3.34 -31.59 -6.19
C TRP A 20 2.17 -31.96 -5.29
N ALA A 21 2.39 -31.93 -3.98
CA ALA A 21 1.30 -32.06 -3.03
C ALA A 21 0.38 -30.89 -3.35
N GLN A 22 -0.65 -31.17 -4.14
CA GLN A 22 -1.78 -30.29 -4.28
C GLN A 22 -2.37 -30.21 -2.88
N ASN A 23 -1.99 -29.16 -2.14
CA ASN A 23 -2.41 -28.92 -0.76
C ASN A 23 -3.88 -28.49 -0.74
N LEU A 24 -4.74 -29.34 -1.30
CA LEU A 24 -6.17 -29.20 -1.22
C LEU A 24 -6.55 -29.33 0.25
N ARG A 25 -7.02 -28.24 0.82
CA ARG A 25 -7.34 -28.12 2.24
C ARG A 25 -8.78 -27.77 2.43
N GLU A 26 -9.32 -28.25 3.53
CA GLU A 26 -10.64 -27.88 3.97
C GLU A 26 -10.58 -26.50 4.63
N ILE A 27 -11.28 -25.54 4.01
CA ILE A 27 -11.46 -24.19 4.52
C ILE A 27 -12.87 -24.11 5.09
N SER A 28 -12.96 -23.72 6.36
CA SER A 28 -14.23 -23.56 7.07
C SER A 28 -14.44 -22.10 7.48
N GLY A 29 -15.65 -21.75 7.87
CA GLY A 29 -15.90 -20.44 8.45
C GLY A 29 -17.37 -20.13 8.59
N LYS A 30 -17.65 -18.88 8.97
CA LYS A 30 -19.00 -18.31 9.04
C LYS A 30 -19.07 -17.03 8.24
N VAL A 31 -20.08 -16.92 7.38
CA VAL A 31 -20.38 -15.67 6.64
C VAL A 31 -21.48 -14.91 7.37
N SER A 32 -21.29 -13.61 7.53
CA SER A 32 -22.26 -12.73 8.22
C SER A 32 -22.39 -11.38 7.52
N ASP A 33 -23.36 -10.58 7.94
CA ASP A 33 -23.46 -9.14 7.67
C ASP A 33 -23.46 -8.35 9.00
N SER A 34 -23.90 -7.09 8.97
CA SER A 34 -24.06 -6.27 10.18
C SER A 34 -25.18 -6.72 11.12
N SER A 35 -26.11 -7.56 10.64
CA SER A 35 -27.31 -8.00 11.36
C SER A 35 -27.16 -9.40 11.95
N GLY A 36 -26.31 -10.24 11.38
CA GLY A 36 -26.07 -11.60 11.86
C GLY A 36 -25.51 -12.55 10.79
N PRO A 37 -25.55 -13.87 11.03
CA PRO A 37 -25.12 -14.86 10.05
C PRO A 37 -26.00 -14.87 8.80
N LEU A 38 -25.41 -15.14 7.63
CA LEU A 38 -26.12 -15.23 6.35
C LEU A 38 -26.27 -16.68 5.89
N GLU A 39 -27.51 -17.12 5.66
CA GLU A 39 -27.85 -18.40 5.02
C GLU A 39 -27.80 -18.28 3.48
N ASP A 40 -27.53 -19.40 2.79
CA ASP A 40 -27.57 -19.49 1.32
C ASP A 40 -26.61 -18.55 0.57
N VAL A 41 -25.54 -18.09 1.23
CA VAL A 41 -24.42 -17.44 0.54
C VAL A 41 -23.74 -18.48 -0.34
N ARG A 42 -23.57 -18.17 -1.62
CA ARG A 42 -22.79 -19.02 -2.54
C ARG A 42 -21.31 -18.78 -2.29
N ILE A 43 -20.58 -19.83 -1.93
CA ILE A 43 -19.11 -19.83 -1.84
C ILE A 43 -18.57 -20.67 -2.99
N SER A 44 -17.75 -20.07 -3.85
CA SER A 44 -17.19 -20.76 -5.02
C SER A 44 -15.72 -20.39 -5.24
N ILE A 45 -14.99 -21.20 -5.99
CA ILE A 45 -13.61 -20.88 -6.38
C ILE A 45 -13.64 -20.21 -7.75
N LYS A 46 -13.00 -19.04 -7.87
CA LYS A 46 -12.85 -18.32 -9.14
C LYS A 46 -12.27 -19.27 -10.19
N ASP A 47 -12.85 -19.23 -11.39
CA ASP A 47 -12.47 -20.06 -12.54
C ASP A 47 -12.59 -21.59 -12.35
N LYS A 48 -13.23 -22.07 -11.26
CA LYS A 48 -13.54 -23.50 -11.03
C LYS A 48 -15.04 -23.71 -10.83
N VAL A 49 -15.74 -24.00 -11.93
CA VAL A 49 -17.21 -24.06 -12.00
C VAL A 49 -17.82 -25.11 -11.06
N ASP A 50 -17.13 -26.23 -10.82
CA ASP A 50 -17.61 -27.35 -10.01
C ASP A 50 -17.27 -27.22 -8.51
N SER A 51 -16.42 -26.27 -8.13
CA SER A 51 -15.98 -26.07 -6.75
C SER A 51 -16.84 -25.01 -6.07
N LYS A 52 -18.01 -25.42 -5.54
CA LYS A 52 -18.93 -24.54 -4.81
C LYS A 52 -19.62 -25.22 -3.62
N THR A 53 -20.01 -24.41 -2.64
CA THR A 53 -20.82 -24.78 -1.48
C THR A 53 -21.76 -23.61 -1.12
N PHE A 54 -22.65 -23.83 -0.15
CA PHE A 54 -23.55 -22.79 0.36
C PHE A 54 -23.45 -22.72 1.89
N SER A 55 -23.61 -21.51 2.45
CA SER A 55 -23.69 -21.36 3.90
C SER A 55 -25.00 -21.91 4.46
N ARG A 56 -24.94 -22.43 5.68
CA ARG A 56 -26.09 -22.94 6.43
C ARG A 56 -26.82 -21.81 7.17
N LEU A 57 -27.94 -22.12 7.82
CA LEU A 57 -28.72 -21.20 8.67
C LEU A 57 -27.89 -20.40 9.68
N ASP A 58 -26.83 -21.00 10.25
CA ASP A 58 -25.95 -20.34 11.22
C ASP A 58 -24.74 -19.63 10.57
N GLY A 59 -24.78 -19.45 9.25
CA GLY A 59 -23.74 -18.85 8.42
C GLY A 59 -22.57 -19.78 8.12
N SER A 60 -22.53 -20.98 8.69
CA SER A 60 -21.36 -21.87 8.56
C SER A 60 -21.23 -22.47 7.16
N TYR A 61 -19.99 -22.63 6.69
CA TYR A 61 -19.67 -23.25 5.42
C TYR A 61 -18.34 -24.02 5.48
N THR A 62 -18.16 -24.91 4.51
CA THR A 62 -16.90 -25.65 4.32
C THR A 62 -16.66 -25.90 2.83
N ILE A 63 -15.47 -25.57 2.34
CA ILE A 63 -15.05 -25.73 0.94
C ILE A 63 -13.61 -26.25 0.87
N LYS A 64 -13.32 -27.10 -0.13
CA LYS A 64 -11.94 -27.56 -0.38
C LYS A 64 -11.26 -26.62 -1.38
N ALA A 65 -10.17 -25.98 -0.98
CA ALA A 65 -9.42 -25.03 -1.79
C ALA A 65 -7.90 -25.25 -1.66
N GLN A 66 -7.15 -24.77 -2.65
CA GLN A 66 -5.69 -24.80 -2.69
C GLN A 66 -5.13 -23.40 -2.40
N THR A 67 -3.88 -23.33 -1.94
CA THR A 67 -3.15 -22.05 -1.86
C THR A 67 -3.13 -21.38 -3.23
N GLY A 68 -3.44 -20.09 -3.27
CA GLY A 68 -3.60 -19.31 -4.51
C GLY A 68 -5.02 -19.30 -5.08
N ASP A 69 -5.91 -20.21 -4.66
CA ASP A 69 -7.31 -20.16 -5.07
C ASP A 69 -7.99 -18.91 -4.52
N ILE A 70 -8.91 -18.32 -5.30
CA ILE A 70 -9.72 -17.17 -4.88
C ILE A 70 -11.13 -17.65 -4.55
N LEU A 71 -11.53 -17.51 -3.28
CA LEU A 71 -12.90 -17.74 -2.83
C LEU A 71 -13.78 -16.53 -3.14
N LEU A 72 -14.88 -16.77 -3.84
CA LEU A 72 -15.92 -15.80 -4.14
C LEU A 72 -17.15 -16.09 -3.28
N PHE A 73 -17.54 -15.11 -2.49
CA PHE A 73 -18.76 -15.10 -1.68
C PHE A 73 -19.80 -14.21 -2.37
N THR A 74 -20.85 -14.82 -2.90
CA THR A 74 -21.90 -14.12 -3.65
C THR A 74 -23.25 -14.35 -3.00
N TYR A 75 -23.97 -13.27 -2.73
CA TYR A 75 -25.31 -13.28 -2.17
C TYR A 75 -26.15 -12.17 -2.80
N ALA A 76 -27.44 -12.42 -3.00
CA ALA A 76 -28.31 -11.49 -3.71
C ALA A 76 -28.39 -10.14 -2.98
N GLY A 77 -28.15 -9.04 -3.71
CA GLY A 77 -28.18 -7.70 -3.15
C GLY A 77 -26.94 -7.29 -2.35
N MET A 78 -25.88 -8.13 -2.31
CA MET A 78 -24.63 -7.84 -1.61
C MET A 78 -23.46 -7.66 -2.58
N LYS A 79 -22.45 -6.89 -2.18
CA LYS A 79 -21.15 -6.83 -2.86
C LYS A 79 -20.48 -8.21 -2.76
N THR A 80 -19.96 -8.71 -3.88
CA THR A 80 -19.20 -9.97 -3.88
C THR A 80 -17.90 -9.75 -3.12
N VAL A 81 -17.62 -10.64 -2.16
CA VAL A 81 -16.35 -10.65 -1.42
C VAL A 81 -15.42 -11.67 -2.08
N SER A 82 -14.19 -11.25 -2.36
CA SER A 82 -13.15 -12.06 -3.00
C SER A 82 -11.95 -12.19 -2.06
N ILE A 83 -11.55 -13.41 -1.72
CA ILE A 83 -10.46 -13.68 -0.78
C ILE A 83 -9.54 -14.75 -1.36
N GLN A 84 -8.25 -14.42 -1.52
CA GLN A 84 -7.22 -15.38 -1.93
C GLN A 84 -6.75 -16.22 -0.73
N ILE A 85 -6.71 -17.54 -0.93
CA ILE A 85 -6.27 -18.54 0.04
C ILE A 85 -4.74 -18.55 0.14
N GLU A 86 -4.23 -18.43 1.36
CA GLU A 86 -2.80 -18.47 1.67
C GLU A 86 -2.36 -19.86 2.17
N ASP A 87 -1.07 -19.98 2.44
CA ASP A 87 -0.39 -21.19 2.89
C ASP A 87 -0.86 -21.71 4.27
N VAL A 88 -1.44 -20.87 5.14
CA VAL A 88 -1.94 -21.30 6.47
C VAL A 88 -3.43 -21.10 6.67
N THR A 89 -4.15 -20.64 5.65
CA THR A 89 -5.59 -20.43 5.73
C THR A 89 -6.32 -21.74 6.08
N ARG A 90 -7.17 -21.67 7.10
CA ARG A 90 -8.07 -22.76 7.56
C ARG A 90 -9.46 -22.24 7.85
N PHE A 91 -9.53 -21.04 8.41
CA PHE A 91 -10.77 -20.37 8.77
C PHE A 91 -10.83 -19.02 8.08
N ILE A 92 -11.95 -18.73 7.42
CA ILE A 92 -12.23 -17.42 6.82
C ILE A 92 -13.66 -17.03 7.17
N ASN A 93 -13.82 -15.95 7.93
CA ASN A 93 -15.10 -15.45 8.41
C ASN A 93 -15.41 -14.07 7.81
N PRO A 94 -15.90 -13.98 6.56
CA PRO A 94 -16.10 -12.70 5.89
C PRO A 94 -17.39 -12.02 6.34
N ILE A 95 -17.36 -10.70 6.41
CA ILE A 95 -18.53 -9.84 6.56
C ILE A 95 -18.92 -9.31 5.17
N MET A 96 -20.15 -9.56 4.74
CA MET A 96 -20.69 -9.05 3.48
C MET A 96 -21.42 -7.73 3.69
N TYR A 97 -21.35 -6.85 2.68
CA TYR A 97 -22.03 -5.55 2.69
C TYR A 97 -23.05 -5.46 1.55
N PRO A 98 -24.18 -4.76 1.74
CA PRO A 98 -25.13 -4.49 0.68
C PRO A 98 -24.48 -3.81 -0.52
N TYR A 99 -24.99 -4.14 -1.71
CA TYR A 99 -24.63 -3.45 -2.95
C TYR A 99 -25.29 -2.08 -2.95
N VAL A 100 -24.56 -1.04 -2.54
CA VAL A 100 -25.02 0.35 -2.61
C VAL A 100 -24.37 0.98 -3.84
N ASN A 101 -25.17 1.35 -4.84
CA ASN A 101 -24.73 2.29 -5.88
C ASN A 101 -24.52 3.65 -5.20
N GLN A 102 -23.33 3.91 -4.69
CA GLN A 102 -22.94 5.29 -4.40
C GLN A 102 -22.74 5.96 -5.77
N LEU A 103 -23.67 6.83 -6.14
CA LEU A 103 -23.34 7.95 -7.02
C LEU A 103 -22.21 8.70 -6.30
N ASP A 104 -21.10 8.97 -6.98
CA ASP A 104 -20.01 9.76 -6.43
C ASP A 104 -20.58 10.98 -5.72
N GLU A 105 -20.51 10.98 -4.40
CA GLU A 105 -20.97 12.10 -3.60
C GLU A 105 -20.01 13.24 -3.91
N VAL A 106 -20.49 14.26 -4.60
CA VAL A 106 -19.76 15.49 -4.84
C VAL A 106 -19.61 16.18 -3.49
N ILE A 107 -18.54 15.87 -2.78
CA ILE A 107 -18.12 16.62 -1.60
C ILE A 107 -17.76 18.01 -2.10
N VAL A 108 -18.62 18.97 -1.82
CA VAL A 108 -18.36 20.40 -2.02
C VAL A 108 -17.28 20.80 -1.03
N GLU A 109 -16.02 20.73 -1.45
CA GLU A 109 -14.89 21.25 -0.69
C GLU A 109 -14.97 22.80 -0.65
N SER A 110 -15.23 23.35 0.54
CA SER A 110 -15.31 24.78 0.79
C SER A 110 -13.94 25.47 0.86
N SER A 111 -13.04 25.21 -0.09
CA SER A 111 -11.82 26.00 -0.27
C SER A 111 -11.32 25.94 -1.73
N ASN A 112 -11.27 27.09 -2.39
CA ASN A 112 -10.81 27.25 -3.77
C ASN A 112 -9.27 27.22 -3.93
N ARG A 113 -8.50 26.78 -2.93
CA ARG A 113 -7.03 26.76 -2.98
C ARG A 113 -6.49 25.36 -2.68
N ILE A 114 -6.22 24.62 -3.76
CA ILE A 114 -5.44 23.38 -3.74
C ILE A 114 -3.95 23.75 -3.96
N SER A 115 -3.04 23.04 -3.30
CA SER A 115 -1.60 23.24 -3.51
C SER A 115 -1.16 22.77 -4.91
N ALA A 116 -0.08 23.37 -5.44
CA ALA A 116 0.46 22.99 -6.75
C ALA A 116 0.83 21.49 -6.83
N ASN A 117 1.24 20.89 -5.71
CA ASN A 117 1.62 19.48 -5.63
C ASN A 117 0.42 18.53 -5.76
N VAL A 118 -0.72 18.85 -5.14
CA VAL A 118 -1.94 18.04 -5.29
C VAL A 118 -2.49 18.16 -6.72
N MET A 119 -2.35 19.33 -7.35
CA MET A 119 -2.73 19.51 -8.76
C MET A 119 -1.82 18.71 -9.71
N ALA A 120 -0.53 18.57 -9.38
CA ALA A 120 0.42 17.74 -10.11
C ALA A 120 0.09 16.24 -9.99
N GLN A 121 -0.34 15.75 -8.83
CA GLN A 121 -0.75 14.35 -8.66
C GLN A 121 -2.02 14.03 -9.45
N ARG A 122 -3.03 14.89 -9.35
CA ARG A 122 -4.29 14.73 -10.08
C ARG A 122 -4.13 14.70 -11.59
N TYR A 123 -3.08 15.33 -12.14
CA TYR A 123 -2.77 15.28 -13.56
C TYR A 123 -2.56 13.84 -14.07
N PHE A 124 -1.95 12.97 -13.25
CA PHE A 124 -1.69 11.57 -13.59
C PHE A 124 -2.89 10.64 -13.31
N GLU A 125 -3.71 10.97 -12.31
CA GLU A 125 -4.86 10.16 -11.91
C GLU A 125 -6.12 10.44 -12.72
N ARG A 126 -6.28 11.67 -13.24
CA ARG A 126 -7.52 12.14 -13.86
C ARG A 126 -7.33 12.50 -15.32
N ARG A 127 -8.43 12.30 -16.07
CA ARG A 127 -8.50 12.61 -17.50
C ARG A 127 -8.64 14.11 -17.81
N ASN A 128 -9.16 14.88 -16.84
CA ASN A 128 -9.45 16.31 -16.97
C ASN A 128 -8.35 17.22 -16.40
N GLY A 129 -7.11 16.74 -16.26
CA GLY A 129 -5.96 17.54 -15.82
C GLY A 129 -5.11 18.02 -16.99
N ILE A 130 -4.52 19.21 -16.95
CA ILE A 130 -3.54 19.65 -17.97
C ILE A 130 -2.45 20.51 -17.33
N GLN A 131 -1.20 20.36 -17.76
CA GLN A 131 -0.12 21.23 -17.33
C GLN A 131 0.05 22.36 -18.34
N SER A 132 -0.08 23.60 -17.86
CA SER A 132 0.09 24.81 -18.66
C SER A 132 1.35 25.57 -18.23
N ALA A 133 1.74 26.58 -19.01
CA ALA A 133 2.83 27.51 -18.73
C ALA A 133 2.73 28.19 -17.34
N TYR A 134 1.54 28.18 -16.73
CA TYR A 134 1.26 28.81 -15.44
C TYR A 134 0.85 27.80 -14.35
N GLY A 135 1.19 26.53 -14.53
CA GLY A 135 0.94 25.43 -13.58
C GLY A 135 -0.17 24.47 -14.01
N PHE A 136 -0.48 23.53 -13.13
CA PHE A 136 -1.51 22.50 -13.36
C PHE A 136 -2.93 23.07 -13.26
N ILE A 137 -3.79 22.60 -14.15
CA ILE A 137 -5.20 22.96 -14.23
C ILE A 137 -6.02 21.68 -14.07
N ASP A 138 -6.97 21.71 -13.14
CA ASP A 138 -7.97 20.65 -12.89
C ASP A 138 -9.30 21.13 -13.47
N GLY A 139 -9.71 20.56 -14.61
CA GLY A 139 -10.89 20.96 -15.36
C GLY A 139 -12.20 20.86 -14.58
N ASP A 140 -12.25 20.01 -13.54
CA ASP A 140 -13.44 19.85 -12.70
C ASP A 140 -13.60 21.00 -11.70
N ARG A 141 -12.59 21.86 -11.57
CA ARG A 141 -12.51 22.94 -10.56
C ARG A 141 -12.26 24.31 -11.16
N THR A 142 -12.31 24.43 -12.48
CA THR A 142 -12.14 25.72 -13.17
C THR A 142 -13.47 26.46 -13.28
N ALA A 143 -13.41 27.79 -13.17
CA ALA A 143 -14.58 28.65 -13.33
C ALA A 143 -15.12 28.72 -14.79
N GLY A 144 -14.48 28.03 -15.73
CA GLY A 144 -14.88 27.99 -17.13
C GLY A 144 -14.83 26.57 -17.69
N ASN A 145 -15.54 26.35 -18.79
CA ASN A 145 -15.53 25.07 -19.50
C ASN A 145 -14.18 24.89 -20.23
N ILE A 146 -13.56 23.72 -20.02
CA ILE A 146 -12.38 23.26 -20.75
C ILE A 146 -12.74 21.95 -21.41
N LEU A 147 -12.41 21.82 -22.69
CA LEU A 147 -12.58 20.57 -23.43
C LEU A 147 -11.26 19.81 -23.41
N PHE A 148 -11.29 18.52 -23.09
CA PHE A 148 -10.09 17.67 -23.05
C PHE A 148 -10.14 16.57 -24.13
N LEU A 149 -8.96 16.16 -24.59
CA LEU A 149 -8.76 14.99 -25.44
C LEU A 149 -7.48 14.27 -25.01
N GLU A 150 -7.56 12.97 -24.81
CA GLU A 150 -6.44 12.14 -24.34
C GLU A 150 -5.87 11.22 -25.42
N GLN A 151 -4.69 10.66 -25.16
CA GLN A 151 -4.00 9.75 -26.07
C GLN A 151 -4.88 8.60 -26.57
N GLU A 152 -5.71 7.98 -25.72
CA GLU A 152 -6.51 6.80 -26.10
C GLU A 152 -7.61 7.19 -27.09
N ASP A 153 -8.02 8.45 -27.02
CA ASP A 153 -8.98 9.02 -27.91
C ASP A 153 -8.32 9.48 -29.22
N ILE A 154 -7.02 9.76 -29.26
CA ILE A 154 -6.32 10.21 -30.46
C ILE A 154 -6.03 9.01 -31.39
N MET A 155 -6.80 8.90 -32.49
CA MET A 155 -6.55 7.87 -33.51
C MET A 155 -5.46 8.34 -34.50
N PRO A 156 -4.31 7.67 -34.60
CA PRO A 156 -3.19 8.11 -35.44
C PRO A 156 -3.37 7.74 -36.93
N VAL A 157 -4.55 8.01 -37.50
CA VAL A 157 -4.85 7.69 -38.91
C VAL A 157 -4.58 8.91 -39.80
N ASN A 158 -3.31 9.21 -40.13
CA ASN A 158 -2.90 10.23 -41.11
C ASN A 158 -3.63 11.60 -41.05
N LEU A 159 -4.10 12.02 -39.87
CA LEU A 159 -4.66 13.34 -39.65
C LEU A 159 -3.52 14.25 -39.18
N GLY A 160 -3.48 15.50 -39.65
CA GLY A 160 -2.61 16.55 -39.07
C GLY A 160 -3.27 17.22 -37.87
N LEU A 161 -2.51 17.90 -37.01
CA LEU A 161 -3.01 18.49 -35.75
C LEU A 161 -4.22 19.42 -35.97
N ALA A 162 -4.24 20.17 -37.07
CA ALA A 162 -5.36 21.06 -37.43
C ALA A 162 -6.66 20.28 -37.64
N ASN A 163 -6.58 19.14 -38.34
CA ASN A 163 -7.74 18.27 -38.59
C ASN A 163 -8.16 17.54 -37.31
N LEU A 164 -7.20 17.14 -36.46
CA LEU A 164 -7.50 16.55 -35.15
C LEU A 164 -8.32 17.53 -34.30
N LEU A 165 -7.85 18.77 -34.19
CA LEU A 165 -8.54 19.79 -33.40
C LEU A 165 -9.95 20.08 -33.94
N GLN A 166 -10.12 20.22 -35.25
CA GLN A 166 -11.42 20.49 -35.88
C GLN A 166 -12.41 19.33 -35.72
N ASN A 167 -11.95 18.09 -35.85
CA ASN A 167 -12.84 16.92 -35.83
C ASN A 167 -13.20 16.48 -34.41
N ARG A 168 -12.35 16.78 -33.42
CA ARG A 168 -12.51 16.26 -32.05
C ARG A 168 -13.03 17.27 -31.05
N PHE A 169 -12.93 18.55 -31.36
CA PHE A 169 -13.43 19.59 -30.50
C PHE A 169 -14.54 20.39 -31.17
N PRO A 170 -15.76 20.39 -30.61
CA PRO A 170 -16.84 21.21 -31.12
C PRO A 170 -16.48 22.70 -31.02
N GLY A 171 -16.84 23.47 -32.06
CA GLY A 171 -16.57 24.90 -32.10
C GLY A 171 -15.14 25.27 -32.50
N VAL A 172 -14.29 24.32 -32.89
CA VAL A 172 -12.98 24.60 -33.48
C VAL A 172 -13.09 24.72 -34.99
N SER A 173 -12.56 25.80 -35.57
CA SER A 173 -12.47 26.00 -37.01
C SER A 173 -11.07 26.41 -37.42
N THR A 174 -10.60 25.94 -38.57
CA THR A 174 -9.29 26.28 -39.13
C THR A 174 -9.45 27.17 -40.36
N GLY A 175 -8.63 28.22 -40.50
CA GLY A 175 -8.66 29.09 -41.69
C GLY A 175 -7.90 28.50 -42.88
N ILE A 176 -8.15 29.05 -44.09
CA ILE A 176 -7.48 28.64 -45.33
C ILE A 176 -6.09 29.31 -45.43
N LEU A 177 -5.09 28.54 -45.88
CA LEU A 177 -3.71 28.95 -46.16
C LEU A 177 -3.65 30.03 -47.26
N GLN A 178 -3.68 31.32 -46.90
CA GLN A 178 -3.30 32.39 -47.83
C GLN A 178 -1.87 32.92 -47.61
N ASN A 179 -1.21 32.58 -46.50
CA ASN A 179 0.19 32.95 -46.25
C ASN A 179 0.96 31.84 -45.51
N LEU A 180 1.92 31.22 -46.20
CA LEU A 180 2.77 30.13 -45.70
C LEU A 180 3.69 30.51 -44.52
N ALA A 181 3.82 31.80 -44.21
CA ALA A 181 4.72 32.28 -43.15
C ALA A 181 4.10 32.22 -41.73
N SER A 182 2.78 32.12 -41.58
CA SER A 182 2.09 32.26 -40.29
C SER A 182 1.36 31.00 -39.81
N GLY A 183 1.42 29.90 -40.57
CA GLY A 183 0.77 28.64 -40.22
C GLY A 183 -0.76 28.63 -40.41
N VAL A 184 -1.41 27.55 -39.99
CA VAL A 184 -2.87 27.37 -40.08
C VAL A 184 -3.52 28.07 -38.87
N PRO A 185 -4.28 29.17 -39.06
CA PRO A 185 -4.94 29.82 -37.92
C PRO A 185 -6.06 28.93 -37.39
N VAL A 186 -6.08 28.70 -36.08
CA VAL A 186 -7.13 27.95 -35.37
C VAL A 186 -7.99 28.94 -34.62
N PHE A 187 -9.31 28.88 -34.84
CA PHE A 187 -10.30 29.73 -34.22
C PHE A 187 -11.19 28.90 -33.29
N LEU A 188 -11.39 29.39 -32.08
CA LEU A 188 -12.23 28.75 -31.06
C LEU A 188 -13.55 29.55 -30.93
N MET A 189 -14.63 29.00 -31.44
CA MET A 189 -15.95 29.66 -31.53
C MET A 189 -16.69 29.61 -30.18
N ARG A 190 -17.21 30.77 -29.73
CA ARG A 190 -17.90 30.94 -28.43
C ARG A 190 -19.43 31.04 -28.53
N GLY A 191 -20.05 30.39 -29.52
CA GLY A 191 -21.48 30.58 -29.84
C GLY A 191 -21.72 31.78 -30.78
N ALA A 192 -22.84 31.77 -31.49
CA ALA A 192 -23.09 32.61 -32.66
C ALA A 192 -23.32 34.10 -32.30
N SER A 193 -22.26 34.92 -32.38
CA SER A 193 -22.32 36.34 -32.73
C SER A 193 -20.94 36.83 -33.17
N MET A 194 -20.74 36.91 -34.49
CA MET A 194 -19.53 37.47 -35.10
C MET A 194 -19.76 38.97 -35.39
N THR A 195 -19.42 39.84 -34.45
CA THR A 195 -19.37 41.30 -34.69
C THR A 195 -17.95 41.87 -34.61
N ALA A 196 -16.94 41.05 -34.31
CA ALA A 196 -15.52 41.43 -34.32
C ALA A 196 -14.69 40.43 -35.15
N ALA A 197 -13.60 40.91 -35.77
CA ALA A 197 -12.65 40.06 -36.49
C ALA A 197 -12.11 38.97 -35.55
N PRO A 198 -12.32 37.66 -35.84
CA PRO A 198 -11.93 36.59 -34.94
C PRO A 198 -10.42 36.56 -34.78
N GLN A 199 -9.93 36.57 -33.53
CA GLN A 199 -8.52 36.38 -33.22
C GLN A 199 -8.21 34.87 -33.16
N PRO A 200 -7.09 34.42 -33.74
CA PRO A 200 -6.68 33.03 -33.63
C PRO A 200 -6.29 32.68 -32.18
N ALA A 201 -6.44 31.41 -31.83
CA ALA A 201 -5.95 30.88 -30.57
C ALA A 201 -4.41 30.78 -30.57
N ILE A 202 -3.83 30.88 -29.38
CA ILE A 202 -2.42 30.56 -29.12
C ILE A 202 -2.28 29.11 -28.67
N PHE A 203 -1.05 28.59 -28.74
CA PHE A 203 -0.71 27.23 -28.36
C PHE A 203 0.23 27.23 -27.17
N ASP A 204 -0.09 26.48 -26.13
CA ASP A 204 0.80 26.23 -24.99
C ASP A 204 1.25 24.78 -25.08
N VAL A 205 2.47 24.54 -25.55
CA VAL A 205 3.01 23.19 -25.70
C VAL A 205 4.03 22.97 -24.60
N ASP A 206 3.73 22.08 -23.66
CA ASP A 206 4.61 21.71 -22.55
C ASP A 206 5.11 22.88 -21.70
N GLY A 207 4.26 23.90 -21.53
CA GLY A 207 4.56 25.10 -20.77
C GLY A 207 5.22 26.22 -21.57
N GLN A 208 5.42 26.03 -22.89
CA GLN A 208 5.93 27.05 -23.80
C GLN A 208 4.81 27.61 -24.67
N VAL A 209 4.69 28.94 -24.72
CA VAL A 209 3.60 29.62 -25.44
C VAL A 209 4.03 30.04 -26.84
N PHE A 210 3.26 29.61 -27.85
CA PHE A 210 3.44 29.90 -29.26
C PHE A 210 2.22 30.63 -29.83
N THR A 211 2.47 31.69 -30.62
CA THR A 211 1.42 32.41 -31.34
C THR A 211 1.15 31.85 -32.74
N ASN A 212 2.09 31.08 -33.28
CA ASN A 212 1.96 30.39 -34.56
C ASN A 212 1.54 28.94 -34.33
N PHE A 213 0.88 28.35 -35.33
CA PHE A 213 0.48 26.95 -35.30
C PHE A 213 1.71 26.01 -35.24
N PRO A 214 1.76 25.04 -34.31
CA PRO A 214 2.90 24.14 -34.14
C PRO A 214 2.90 23.02 -35.20
N ASN A 215 3.26 23.37 -36.43
CA ASN A 215 3.37 22.42 -37.56
C ASN A 215 4.41 21.30 -37.33
N TRP A 216 5.34 21.51 -36.40
CA TRP A 216 6.39 20.57 -36.04
C TRP A 216 5.91 19.47 -35.08
N LEU A 217 4.72 19.61 -34.49
CA LEU A 217 4.23 18.67 -33.50
C LEU A 217 3.57 17.47 -34.17
N ASP A 218 4.16 16.28 -33.97
CA ASP A 218 3.56 15.02 -34.36
C ASP A 218 2.43 14.64 -33.40
N ILE A 219 1.27 14.29 -33.95
CA ILE A 219 0.11 13.83 -33.19
C ILE A 219 0.42 12.55 -32.42
N GLY A 220 1.27 11.67 -32.95
CA GLY A 220 1.69 10.45 -32.26
C GLY A 220 2.40 10.72 -30.94
N ASN A 221 2.95 11.94 -30.75
CA ASN A 221 3.65 12.32 -29.53
C ASN A 221 2.78 13.11 -28.54
N ILE A 222 1.49 13.28 -28.82
CA ILE A 222 0.56 14.04 -27.96
C ILE A 222 -0.04 13.11 -26.92
N LYS A 223 0.17 13.47 -25.64
CA LYS A 223 -0.43 12.77 -24.50
C LYS A 223 -1.83 13.29 -24.20
N ARG A 224 -2.00 14.62 -24.19
CA ARG A 224 -3.28 15.27 -23.86
C ARG A 224 -3.38 16.66 -24.48
N ILE A 225 -4.58 17.05 -24.90
CA ILE A 225 -4.93 18.38 -25.39
C ILE A 225 -6.05 18.96 -24.52
N ALA A 226 -5.95 20.24 -24.17
CA ALA A 226 -7.02 20.99 -23.53
C ALA A 226 -7.32 22.28 -24.30
N ILE A 227 -8.60 22.56 -24.56
CA ILE A 227 -9.05 23.81 -25.19
C ILE A 227 -9.68 24.72 -24.14
N ILE A 228 -9.05 25.86 -23.93
CA ILE A 228 -9.48 26.88 -22.97
C ILE A 228 -10.11 28.04 -23.76
N THR A 229 -11.44 28.10 -23.72
CA THR A 229 -12.21 29.17 -24.39
C THR A 229 -12.70 30.24 -23.43
N SER A 230 -12.68 30.03 -22.11
CA SER A 230 -13.21 31.02 -21.16
C SER A 230 -12.28 32.22 -20.97
N LEU A 231 -12.82 33.44 -21.07
CA LEU A 231 -12.09 34.68 -20.80
C LEU A 231 -11.50 34.72 -19.39
N SER A 232 -12.16 34.15 -18.38
CA SER A 232 -11.64 34.10 -17.01
C SER A 232 -10.38 33.25 -16.85
N MET A 233 -10.20 32.25 -17.73
CA MET A 233 -9.09 31.30 -17.69
C MET A 233 -7.91 31.76 -18.56
N THR A 234 -8.18 32.50 -19.63
CA THR A 234 -7.14 33.01 -20.54
C THR A 234 -6.46 34.29 -20.04
N VAL A 235 -6.95 34.92 -18.96
CA VAL A 235 -6.33 36.13 -18.34
C VAL A 235 -4.85 35.92 -18.03
N LYS A 236 -4.45 34.71 -17.61
CA LYS A 236 -3.04 34.39 -17.32
C LYS A 236 -2.13 34.54 -18.55
N TYR A 237 -2.67 34.36 -19.75
CA TYR A 237 -1.98 34.52 -21.03
C TYR A 237 -2.05 35.96 -21.58
N GLY A 238 -2.67 36.90 -20.85
CA GLY A 238 -2.78 38.31 -21.24
C GLY A 238 -3.58 38.54 -22.53
N SER A 239 -3.25 39.60 -23.27
CA SER A 239 -3.90 39.96 -24.53
C SER A 239 -3.75 38.90 -25.63
N LEU A 240 -2.68 38.10 -25.55
CA LEU A 240 -2.39 37.01 -26.49
C LEU A 240 -3.43 35.88 -26.39
N GLY A 241 -3.98 35.62 -25.21
CA GLY A 241 -5.02 34.60 -24.99
C GLY A 241 -6.45 35.04 -25.37
N SER A 242 -6.63 36.21 -25.99
CA SER A 242 -7.96 36.77 -26.30
C SER A 242 -8.79 35.89 -27.25
N GLY A 243 -8.12 35.19 -28.18
CA GLY A 243 -8.70 34.19 -29.09
C GLY A 243 -8.90 32.79 -28.49
N GLY A 244 -8.51 32.57 -27.23
CA GLY A 244 -8.47 31.27 -26.58
C GLY A 244 -7.10 30.60 -26.63
N VAL A 245 -6.93 29.50 -25.88
CA VAL A 245 -5.65 28.80 -25.74
C VAL A 245 -5.86 27.31 -25.97
N VAL A 246 -5.00 26.71 -26.81
CA VAL A 246 -4.89 25.26 -26.97
C VAL A 246 -3.65 24.80 -26.22
N VAL A 247 -3.85 24.12 -25.10
CA VAL A 247 -2.76 23.56 -24.29
C VAL A 247 -2.51 22.12 -24.73
N ILE A 248 -1.25 21.76 -24.97
CA ILE A 248 -0.84 20.44 -25.45
C ILE A 248 0.28 19.93 -24.56
N ASN A 249 0.09 18.74 -23.98
CA ASN A 249 1.16 18.02 -23.30
C ASN A 249 1.63 16.86 -24.18
N THR A 250 2.95 16.75 -24.36
CA THR A 250 3.57 15.66 -25.13
C THR A 250 4.13 14.57 -24.21
N PHE A 251 4.45 13.39 -24.76
CA PHE A 251 5.14 12.34 -23.99
C PHE A 251 6.56 12.73 -23.59
N SER A 252 7.17 13.67 -24.33
CA SER A 252 8.54 14.15 -24.10
C SER A 252 8.61 15.46 -23.32
N GLY A 253 7.46 16.09 -23.05
CA GLY A 253 7.29 17.29 -22.22
C GLY A 253 7.47 17.01 -20.72
N PRO A 254 7.73 18.04 -19.89
CA PRO A 254 8.49 17.87 -18.67
C PRO A 254 7.77 17.05 -17.60
N PRO A 255 8.44 16.08 -16.95
CA PRO A 255 8.17 15.71 -15.57
C PRO A 255 8.62 16.86 -14.63
N THR A 256 7.87 17.20 -13.57
CA THR A 256 8.36 17.71 -12.25
C THR A 256 7.22 18.25 -11.35
N PRO A 257 7.31 18.21 -10.00
CA PRO A 257 8.45 17.81 -9.15
C PRO A 257 8.36 16.40 -8.56
N GLU A 258 9.55 15.82 -8.38
CA GLU A 258 9.94 14.74 -7.48
C GLU A 258 9.11 13.46 -7.47
N SER A 259 9.76 12.43 -8.01
CA SER A 259 9.64 11.03 -7.61
C SER A 259 9.98 10.86 -6.13
N HIS A 260 9.13 11.40 -5.27
CA HIS A 260 8.84 10.76 -4.00
C HIS A 260 7.35 10.45 -4.07
N SER A 261 7.02 9.17 -4.04
CA SER A 261 5.71 8.65 -3.68
C SER A 261 5.34 9.09 -2.25
N LYS A 262 5.27 10.39 -1.99
CA LYS A 262 4.51 10.93 -0.87
C LYS A 262 3.06 10.86 -1.31
N LYS A 263 2.40 9.75 -0.96
CA LYS A 263 0.95 9.74 -0.75
C LYS A 263 0.67 10.94 0.13
N TYR A 264 0.21 12.05 -0.44
CA TYR A 264 -0.33 13.13 0.37
C TYR A 264 -1.73 12.67 0.77
N LEU A 265 -1.85 12.36 2.06
CA LEU A 265 -3.04 11.89 2.75
C LEU A 265 -4.20 12.89 2.53
N GLY A 266 -5.00 12.65 1.49
CA GLY A 266 -6.17 13.45 1.13
C GLY A 266 -7.32 13.27 2.13
N ASN A 267 -8.06 14.36 2.33
CA ASN A 267 -9.19 14.57 3.25
C ASN A 267 -8.82 14.60 4.72
N SER A 268 -8.66 15.81 5.25
CA SER A 268 -8.49 15.97 6.68
C SER A 268 -9.76 16.31 7.42
N GLU A 269 -10.26 15.33 8.15
CA GLU A 269 -11.20 15.55 9.25
C GLU A 269 -10.41 15.99 10.48
N PHE A 270 -10.98 16.83 11.35
CA PHE A 270 -10.32 17.15 12.62
C PHE A 270 -10.48 15.97 13.59
N TYR A 271 -9.41 15.69 14.34
CA TYR A 271 -9.44 14.60 15.31
C TYR A 271 -10.47 14.85 16.41
N GLU A 272 -11.40 13.91 16.59
CA GLU A 272 -12.51 14.02 17.54
C GLU A 272 -12.11 13.74 19.00
N GLY A 273 -10.90 13.23 19.25
CA GLY A 273 -10.47 12.86 20.60
C GLY A 273 -11.10 11.57 21.11
N ASP A 274 -11.52 10.69 20.20
CA ASP A 274 -12.27 9.46 20.48
C ASP A 274 -11.38 8.24 20.86
N ALA A 275 -10.05 8.37 20.80
CA ALA A 275 -9.16 7.26 21.13
C ALA A 275 -9.21 6.92 22.62
N VAL A 276 -9.45 5.64 22.94
CA VAL A 276 -9.52 5.14 24.31
C VAL A 276 -8.15 4.96 24.93
N GLY A 277 -8.11 5.10 26.26
CA GLY A 277 -6.94 4.82 27.08
C GLY A 277 -6.70 3.34 27.35
N MET A 278 -5.53 3.04 27.92
CA MET A 278 -5.10 1.69 28.27
C MET A 278 -6.00 1.03 29.34
N ASP A 279 -6.67 1.82 30.17
CA ASP A 279 -7.65 1.38 31.16
C ASP A 279 -8.85 0.67 30.51
N VAL A 280 -9.42 1.24 29.46
CA VAL A 280 -10.53 0.63 28.71
C VAL A 280 -10.08 -0.68 28.05
N ILE A 281 -8.86 -0.70 27.49
CA ILE A 281 -8.27 -1.89 26.88
C ILE A 281 -8.10 -3.01 27.92
N ARG A 282 -7.50 -2.69 29.08
CA ARG A 282 -7.28 -3.65 30.19
C ARG A 282 -8.57 -4.24 30.74
N ASN A 283 -9.62 -3.43 30.83
CA ASN A 283 -10.93 -3.89 31.30
C ASN A 283 -11.57 -4.92 30.35
N ASN A 284 -11.20 -4.90 29.07
CA ASN A 284 -11.70 -5.84 28.06
C ASN A 284 -10.75 -7.02 27.80
N TRP A 285 -9.65 -7.14 28.53
CA TRP A 285 -8.78 -8.31 28.42
C TRP A 285 -9.48 -9.61 28.83
N PRO A 286 -9.04 -10.75 28.28
CA PRO A 286 -9.50 -12.05 28.74
C PRO A 286 -9.09 -12.28 30.20
N GLU A 287 -9.89 -13.07 30.93
CA GLU A 287 -9.71 -13.29 32.37
C GLU A 287 -8.32 -13.82 32.73
N TYR A 288 -7.72 -14.67 31.89
CA TYR A 288 -6.36 -15.14 32.13
C TYR A 288 -5.34 -13.99 32.15
N LYS A 289 -5.50 -13.01 31.24
CA LYS A 289 -4.57 -11.90 31.09
C LYS A 289 -4.75 -10.90 32.24
N LYS A 290 -6.01 -10.59 32.60
CA LYS A 290 -6.30 -9.79 33.81
C LYS A 290 -5.70 -10.42 35.05
N SER A 291 -5.87 -11.73 35.20
CA SER A 291 -5.35 -12.51 36.33
C SER A 291 -3.81 -12.45 36.41
N LEU A 292 -3.10 -12.64 35.29
CA LEU A 292 -1.64 -12.53 35.23
C LEU A 292 -1.17 -11.12 35.62
N TYR A 293 -1.76 -10.07 35.03
CA TYR A 293 -1.36 -8.68 35.30
C TYR A 293 -1.76 -8.18 36.70
N ALA A 294 -2.67 -8.87 37.39
CA ALA A 294 -3.00 -8.60 38.79
C ALA A 294 -2.02 -9.25 39.77
N SER A 295 -1.11 -10.10 39.31
CA SER A 295 -0.15 -10.78 40.18
C SER A 295 0.85 -9.79 40.79
N THR A 296 1.18 -9.99 42.07
CA THR A 296 2.07 -9.09 42.83
C THR A 296 3.49 -9.64 42.98
N SER A 297 3.75 -10.85 42.49
CA SER A 297 5.06 -11.51 42.56
C SER A 297 5.25 -12.52 41.45
N LEU A 298 6.51 -12.79 41.10
CA LEU A 298 6.89 -13.78 40.10
C LEU A 298 6.37 -15.19 40.43
N GLY A 299 6.41 -15.59 41.71
CA GLY A 299 5.89 -16.89 42.14
C GLY A 299 4.38 -17.03 41.93
N MET A 300 3.61 -15.98 42.27
CA MET A 300 2.17 -15.95 42.03
C MET A 300 1.86 -15.96 40.53
N ALA A 301 2.58 -15.16 39.73
CA ALA A 301 2.44 -15.13 38.28
C ALA A 301 2.65 -16.52 37.65
N LYS A 302 3.72 -17.22 38.04
CA LYS A 302 4.02 -18.58 37.54
C LYS A 302 2.95 -19.59 37.95
N SER A 303 2.42 -19.51 39.17
CA SER A 303 1.31 -20.36 39.62
C SER A 303 0.05 -20.14 38.78
N LEU A 304 -0.34 -18.87 38.58
CA LEU A 304 -1.52 -18.51 37.77
C LEU A 304 -1.35 -18.92 36.31
N TYR A 305 -0.16 -18.75 35.75
CA TYR A 305 0.15 -19.26 34.41
C TYR A 305 -0.06 -20.77 34.34
N GLY A 306 0.45 -21.54 35.31
CA GLY A 306 0.26 -22.99 35.35
C GLY A 306 -1.21 -23.41 35.39
N GLU A 307 -2.06 -22.69 36.11
CA GLU A 307 -3.52 -22.91 36.14
C GLU A 307 -4.16 -22.60 34.78
N TRP A 308 -3.87 -21.45 34.20
CA TRP A 308 -4.46 -21.04 32.92
C TRP A 308 -3.93 -21.83 31.73
N SER A 309 -2.69 -22.30 31.77
CA SER A 309 -2.07 -23.13 30.72
C SER A 309 -2.81 -24.46 30.54
N GLN A 310 -3.39 -25.03 31.60
CA GLN A 310 -4.22 -26.23 31.48
C GLN A 310 -5.46 -26.02 30.60
N LYS A 311 -5.98 -24.78 30.55
CA LYS A 311 -7.19 -24.44 29.79
C LYS A 311 -6.88 -23.83 28.43
N TYR A 312 -5.82 -23.04 28.33
CA TYR A 312 -5.52 -22.21 27.17
C TYR A 312 -4.12 -22.46 26.58
N GLY A 313 -3.38 -23.48 27.03
CA GLY A 313 -2.02 -23.78 26.58
C GLY A 313 -1.90 -24.12 25.10
N SER A 314 -3.00 -24.45 24.41
CA SER A 314 -3.03 -24.63 22.95
C SER A 314 -3.52 -23.39 22.19
N ALA A 315 -3.79 -22.28 22.87
CA ALA A 315 -4.31 -21.06 22.25
C ALA A 315 -3.14 -20.08 21.99
N PRO A 316 -2.84 -19.73 20.73
CA PRO A 316 -1.74 -18.82 20.42
C PRO A 316 -1.84 -17.45 21.10
N TYR A 317 -3.07 -16.95 21.29
CA TYR A 317 -3.33 -15.72 22.07
C TYR A 317 -2.78 -15.82 23.50
N PHE A 318 -3.06 -16.91 24.20
CA PHE A 318 -2.60 -17.12 25.57
C PHE A 318 -1.08 -17.25 25.64
N ILE A 319 -0.50 -18.04 24.73
CA ILE A 319 0.95 -18.28 24.71
C ILE A 319 1.72 -16.98 24.46
N LEU A 320 1.32 -16.20 23.44
CA LEU A 320 1.97 -14.92 23.10
C LEU A 320 1.75 -13.86 24.18
N ASP A 321 0.56 -13.79 24.79
CA ASP A 321 0.31 -12.87 25.91
C ASP A 321 1.16 -13.23 27.14
N ALA A 322 1.26 -14.51 27.48
CA ALA A 322 2.05 -14.99 28.61
C ALA A 322 3.55 -14.79 28.37
N GLN A 323 4.07 -15.15 27.19
CA GLN A 323 5.45 -14.90 26.78
C GLN A 323 5.81 -13.42 26.99
N HIS A 324 4.99 -12.52 26.43
CA HIS A 324 5.23 -11.09 26.54
C HIS A 324 5.20 -10.63 28.01
N PHE A 325 4.17 -11.01 28.76
CA PHE A 325 4.02 -10.65 30.16
C PHE A 325 5.25 -11.05 31.00
N PHE A 326 5.73 -12.28 30.86
CA PHE A 326 6.90 -12.71 31.63
C PHE A 326 8.19 -12.03 31.16
N ALA A 327 8.37 -11.84 29.85
CA ALA A 327 9.57 -11.21 29.31
C ALA A 327 9.68 -9.73 29.69
N THR A 328 8.58 -8.97 29.60
CA THR A 328 8.61 -7.50 29.72
C THR A 328 8.11 -6.98 31.06
N GLU A 329 7.00 -7.50 31.58
CA GLU A 329 6.36 -6.98 32.80
C GLU A 329 6.99 -7.59 34.06
N MET A 330 7.26 -8.90 34.03
CA MET A 330 7.88 -9.62 35.16
C MET A 330 9.41 -9.68 35.08
N ASN A 331 9.99 -9.23 33.95
CA ASN A 331 11.43 -9.24 33.70
C ASN A 331 12.07 -10.63 33.92
N ASP A 332 11.40 -11.69 33.45
CA ASP A 332 11.83 -13.09 33.49
C ASP A 332 11.87 -13.67 32.05
N PRO A 333 12.89 -13.29 31.25
CA PRO A 333 13.03 -13.74 29.87
C PRO A 333 13.32 -15.25 29.75
N GLU A 334 13.88 -15.86 30.80
CA GLU A 334 14.14 -17.31 30.83
C GLU A 334 12.83 -18.09 30.88
N PHE A 335 11.92 -17.71 31.77
CA PHE A 335 10.61 -18.34 31.85
C PHE A 335 9.75 -18.05 30.60
N ALA A 336 9.81 -16.81 30.08
CA ALA A 336 9.15 -16.49 28.82
C ALA A 336 9.63 -17.36 27.66
N GLN A 337 10.93 -17.67 27.61
CA GLN A 337 11.49 -18.57 26.61
C GLN A 337 11.03 -20.02 26.83
N GLN A 338 10.96 -20.49 28.07
CA GLN A 338 10.44 -21.82 28.40
C GLN A 338 9.00 -22.00 27.89
N ILE A 339 8.14 -20.98 28.03
CA ILE A 339 6.76 -20.99 27.51
C ILE A 339 6.76 -21.20 25.98
N VAL A 340 7.63 -20.50 25.25
CA VAL A 340 7.73 -20.64 23.79
C VAL A 340 8.20 -22.04 23.41
N GLU A 341 9.20 -22.58 24.11
CA GLU A 341 9.76 -23.91 23.83
C GLU A 341 8.75 -25.03 24.11
N GLU A 342 8.01 -24.93 25.21
CA GLU A 342 6.96 -25.89 25.57
C GLU A 342 5.84 -25.95 24.53
N HIS A 343 5.48 -24.79 23.96
CA HIS A 343 4.35 -24.67 23.05
C HIS A 343 4.74 -24.42 21.59
N TYR A 344 6.01 -24.64 21.21
CA TYR A 344 6.51 -24.30 19.88
C TYR A 344 5.77 -25.04 18.75
N SER A 345 5.22 -26.22 19.03
CA SER A 345 4.41 -26.98 18.07
C SER A 345 3.19 -26.23 17.55
N GLU A 346 2.65 -25.29 18.33
CA GLU A 346 1.53 -24.43 17.90
C GLU A 346 1.96 -23.36 16.88
N PHE A 347 3.24 -22.99 16.86
CA PHE A 347 3.83 -22.00 15.95
C PHE A 347 4.47 -22.65 14.73
N GLN A 348 4.98 -23.87 14.87
CA GLN A 348 5.72 -24.56 13.83
C GLN A 348 4.92 -24.64 12.53
N ASN A 349 5.57 -24.29 11.41
CA ASN A 349 4.94 -24.22 10.08
C ASN A 349 3.79 -23.20 9.96
N ASN A 350 3.65 -22.27 10.92
CA ASN A 350 2.70 -21.18 10.85
C ASN A 350 3.41 -19.81 10.79
N PRO A 351 3.75 -19.32 9.59
CA PRO A 351 4.49 -18.06 9.43
C PRO A 351 3.75 -16.84 9.99
N VAL A 352 2.42 -16.85 10.09
CA VAL A 352 1.64 -15.75 10.72
C VAL A 352 1.88 -15.69 12.23
N LEU A 353 1.92 -16.84 12.90
CA LEU A 353 2.21 -16.92 14.34
C LEU A 353 3.70 -16.71 14.63
N LEU A 354 4.58 -17.29 13.80
CA LEU A 354 6.02 -17.05 13.87
C LEU A 354 6.33 -15.56 13.72
N LYS A 355 5.66 -14.84 12.80
CA LYS A 355 5.87 -13.39 12.62
C LYS A 355 5.46 -12.58 13.85
N ALA A 356 4.36 -12.95 14.52
CA ALA A 356 3.98 -12.36 15.79
C ALA A 356 5.03 -12.58 16.90
N LEU A 357 5.57 -13.80 16.99
CA LEU A 357 6.65 -14.12 17.92
C LEU A 357 7.95 -13.36 17.61
N ALA A 358 8.33 -13.25 16.32
CA ALA A 358 9.48 -12.48 15.89
C ALA A 358 9.35 -11.00 16.26
N TYR A 359 8.16 -10.41 16.11
CA TYR A 359 7.88 -9.04 16.54
C TYR A 359 8.05 -8.85 18.05
N GLN A 360 7.63 -9.83 18.86
CA GLN A 360 7.85 -9.79 20.31
C GLN A 360 9.35 -9.83 20.65
N TYR A 361 10.13 -10.68 20.00
CA TYR A 361 11.58 -10.72 20.18
C TYR A 361 12.26 -9.42 19.73
N GLU A 362 11.81 -8.78 18.65
CA GLU A 362 12.35 -7.47 18.24
C GLU A 362 12.17 -6.39 19.31
N VAL A 363 10.96 -6.24 19.86
CA VAL A 363 10.71 -5.24 20.92
C VAL A 363 11.39 -5.58 22.24
N GLN A 364 11.66 -6.86 22.50
CA GLN A 364 12.43 -7.33 23.66
C GLN A 364 13.95 -7.15 23.48
N GLY A 365 14.40 -6.76 22.29
CA GLY A 365 15.84 -6.64 21.98
C GLY A 365 16.54 -7.98 21.70
N GLU A 366 15.78 -9.08 21.62
CA GLU A 366 16.24 -10.45 21.37
C GLU A 366 16.51 -10.69 19.86
N ARG A 367 17.38 -9.85 19.28
CA ARG A 367 17.60 -9.76 17.81
C ARG A 367 17.99 -11.09 17.17
N LYS A 368 18.76 -11.90 17.89
CA LYS A 368 19.17 -13.23 17.40
C LYS A 368 17.98 -14.18 17.29
N LYS A 369 17.12 -14.23 18.32
CA LYS A 369 15.91 -15.05 18.31
C LYS A 369 14.96 -14.59 17.21
N ALA A 370 14.76 -13.28 17.05
CA ALA A 370 13.96 -12.73 15.96
C ALA A 370 14.50 -13.17 14.58
N ASN A 371 15.81 -13.03 14.33
CA ASN A 371 16.43 -13.48 13.08
C ASN A 371 16.28 -14.98 12.83
N ASP A 372 16.39 -15.83 13.87
CA ASP A 372 16.20 -17.28 13.72
C ASP A 372 14.75 -17.62 13.35
N ILE A 373 13.76 -16.92 13.91
CA ILE A 373 12.35 -17.06 13.50
C ILE A 373 12.12 -16.56 12.07
N TYR A 374 12.72 -15.42 11.67
CA TYR A 374 12.59 -14.93 10.30
C TYR A 374 13.21 -15.86 9.25
N LYS A 375 14.27 -16.61 9.60
CA LYS A 375 14.80 -17.68 8.73
C LYS A 375 13.75 -18.78 8.53
N GLU A 376 13.06 -19.19 9.58
CA GLU A 376 11.99 -20.18 9.45
C GLU A 376 10.85 -19.67 8.57
N ILE A 377 10.41 -18.42 8.78
CA ILE A 377 9.39 -17.76 7.94
C ILE A 377 9.85 -17.73 6.47
N PHE A 378 11.11 -17.38 6.22
CA PHE A 378 11.67 -17.33 4.87
C PHE A 378 11.65 -18.70 4.17
N LEU A 379 11.89 -19.78 4.91
CA LEU A 379 11.81 -21.13 4.38
C LEU A 379 10.37 -21.56 4.08
N LEU A 380 9.40 -21.09 4.88
CA LEU A 380 7.97 -21.37 4.67
C LEU A 380 7.37 -20.55 3.53
N ARG A 381 7.84 -19.31 3.33
CA ARG A 381 7.31 -18.35 2.36
C ARG A 381 8.41 -17.76 1.45
N PRO A 382 9.15 -18.59 0.69
CA PRO A 382 10.24 -18.11 -0.18
C PRO A 382 9.76 -17.28 -1.38
N HIS A 383 8.44 -17.23 -1.61
CA HIS A 383 7.79 -16.47 -2.68
C HIS A 383 7.11 -15.18 -2.18
N TYR A 384 7.25 -14.83 -0.90
CA TYR A 384 6.66 -13.61 -0.34
C TYR A 384 7.71 -12.51 -0.29
N ALA A 385 7.41 -11.33 -0.84
CA ALA A 385 8.31 -10.18 -0.77
C ALA A 385 8.66 -9.80 0.69
N GLN A 386 7.69 -9.88 1.60
CA GLN A 386 7.90 -9.60 3.01
C GLN A 386 9.00 -10.47 3.64
N SER A 387 9.10 -11.74 3.26
CA SER A 387 10.09 -12.64 3.84
C SER A 387 11.52 -12.20 3.53
N TYR A 388 11.76 -11.63 2.35
CA TYR A 388 13.06 -11.02 2.01
C TYR A 388 13.29 -9.73 2.81
N LEU A 389 12.26 -8.91 2.99
CA LEU A 389 12.34 -7.65 3.72
C LEU A 389 12.70 -7.90 5.19
N ASP A 390 11.99 -8.82 5.83
CA ASP A 390 12.19 -9.20 7.23
C ASP A 390 13.57 -9.85 7.45
N MET A 391 13.99 -10.73 6.53
CA MET A 391 15.33 -11.35 6.59
C MET A 391 16.44 -10.31 6.44
N ALA A 392 16.34 -9.39 5.48
CA ALA A 392 17.33 -8.35 5.29
C ALA A 392 17.42 -7.43 6.52
N ARG A 393 16.27 -6.98 7.04
CA ARG A 393 16.18 -6.15 8.26
C ARG A 393 16.76 -6.85 9.48
N SER A 394 16.44 -8.13 9.70
CA SER A 394 16.95 -8.87 10.85
C SER A 394 18.46 -9.10 10.79
N TYR A 395 19.04 -9.33 9.60
CA TYR A 395 20.50 -9.36 9.44
C TYR A 395 21.13 -8.00 9.71
N ARG A 396 20.51 -6.92 9.23
CA ARG A 396 20.97 -5.56 9.51
C ARG A 396 20.98 -5.26 11.01
N ASP A 397 19.92 -5.63 11.73
CA ASP A 397 19.81 -5.43 13.18
C ASP A 397 20.87 -6.21 13.98
N LEU A 398 21.40 -7.31 13.41
CA LEU A 398 22.53 -8.08 13.95
C LEU A 398 23.91 -7.50 13.56
N GLY A 399 23.98 -6.41 12.79
CA GLY A 399 25.23 -5.87 12.24
C GLY A 399 25.82 -6.71 11.10
N GLN A 400 25.03 -7.62 10.53
CA GLN A 400 25.44 -8.53 9.46
C GLN A 400 25.12 -7.93 8.08
N PHE A 401 25.75 -6.79 7.76
CA PHE A 401 25.39 -5.96 6.61
C PHE A 401 25.59 -6.65 5.25
N ASN A 402 26.63 -7.48 5.11
CA ASN A 402 26.85 -8.26 3.90
C ASN A 402 25.71 -9.27 3.66
N GLN A 403 25.25 -9.95 4.71
CA GLN A 403 24.10 -10.86 4.60
C GLN A 403 22.81 -10.09 4.28
N ALA A 404 22.58 -8.94 4.91
CA ALA A 404 21.42 -8.10 4.61
C ALA A 404 21.40 -7.67 3.13
N ALA A 405 22.54 -7.21 2.61
CA ALA A 405 22.69 -6.82 1.20
C ALA A 405 22.51 -8.02 0.25
N ALA A 406 23.02 -9.20 0.62
CA ALA A 406 22.84 -10.42 -0.17
C ALA A 406 21.36 -10.83 -0.28
N ILE A 407 20.54 -10.63 0.76
CA ILE A 407 19.10 -10.91 0.71
C ILE A 407 18.40 -9.95 -0.27
N HIS A 408 18.70 -8.66 -0.23
CA HIS A 408 18.16 -7.69 -1.20
C HIS A 408 18.60 -8.01 -2.64
N ALA A 409 19.87 -8.33 -2.85
CA ALA A 409 20.40 -8.70 -4.16
C ALA A 409 19.71 -9.97 -4.70
N ARG A 410 19.48 -10.97 -3.84
CA ARG A 410 18.75 -12.18 -4.20
C ARG A 410 17.30 -11.89 -4.59
N TYR A 411 16.61 -11.03 -3.85
CA TYR A 411 15.24 -10.63 -4.19
C TYR A 411 15.20 -9.96 -5.58
N ASN A 412 16.07 -8.99 -5.85
CA ASN A 412 16.15 -8.34 -7.15
C ASN A 412 16.47 -9.32 -8.29
N TYR A 413 17.42 -10.24 -8.08
CA TYR A 413 17.73 -11.28 -9.05
C TYR A 413 16.50 -12.15 -9.38
N LEU A 414 15.70 -12.51 -8.38
CA LEU A 414 14.49 -13.31 -8.62
C LEU A 414 13.42 -12.53 -9.39
N LEU A 415 13.35 -11.20 -9.22
CA LEU A 415 12.49 -10.34 -10.05
C LEU A 415 12.99 -10.27 -11.48
N ASP A 416 14.28 -10.03 -11.69
CA ASP A 416 14.90 -9.89 -13.01
C ASP A 416 14.77 -11.17 -13.85
N GLU A 417 14.91 -12.33 -13.21
CA GLU A 417 14.75 -13.65 -13.84
C GLU A 417 13.27 -14.09 -13.96
N GLY A 418 12.32 -13.31 -13.44
CA GLY A 418 10.89 -13.62 -13.50
C GLY A 418 10.45 -14.78 -12.59
N PHE A 419 11.25 -15.15 -11.59
CA PHE A 419 10.86 -16.11 -10.55
C PHE A 419 9.95 -15.50 -9.47
N MET A 420 9.87 -14.17 -9.40
CA MET A 420 8.96 -13.39 -8.55
C MET A 420 8.38 -12.21 -9.34
N GLU A 421 7.20 -11.75 -8.94
CA GLU A 421 6.60 -10.51 -9.47
C GLU A 421 6.73 -9.39 -8.43
N ALA A 422 7.01 -8.16 -8.90
CA ALA A 422 7.12 -6.99 -8.03
C ALA A 422 5.79 -6.21 -7.95
N ASP A 423 5.36 -5.87 -6.73
CA ASP A 423 4.42 -4.77 -6.52
C ASP A 423 5.19 -3.45 -6.52
N ILE A 424 5.21 -2.78 -7.68
CA ILE A 424 5.94 -1.52 -7.88
C ILE A 424 5.36 -0.38 -7.03
N GLN A 425 4.09 -0.48 -6.63
CA GLN A 425 3.38 0.60 -5.93
C GLN A 425 3.56 0.60 -4.40
N SER A 426 4.10 -0.46 -3.80
CA SER A 426 4.21 -0.58 -2.34
C SER A 426 5.51 -1.25 -1.93
N VAL A 427 5.59 -2.59 -1.97
CA VAL A 427 6.73 -3.29 -1.33
C VAL A 427 8.06 -3.08 -2.08
N GLN A 428 8.03 -2.87 -3.40
CA GLN A 428 9.27 -2.65 -4.17
C GLN A 428 9.93 -1.31 -3.83
N GLU A 429 9.13 -0.27 -3.59
CA GLU A 429 9.64 1.04 -3.18
C GLU A 429 10.29 0.97 -1.79
N ILE A 430 9.64 0.27 -0.84
CA ILE A 430 10.17 0.02 0.50
C ILE A 430 11.49 -0.77 0.39
N MET A 431 11.51 -1.85 -0.38
CA MET A 431 12.72 -2.66 -0.59
C MET A 431 13.89 -1.84 -1.15
N SER A 432 13.62 -1.01 -2.14
CA SER A 432 14.64 -0.15 -2.78
C SER A 432 15.16 0.89 -1.79
N THR A 433 14.26 1.51 -1.03
CA THR A 433 14.59 2.48 0.03
C THR A 433 15.46 1.86 1.13
N GLU A 434 15.14 0.65 1.59
CA GLU A 434 15.93 -0.07 2.59
C GLU A 434 17.31 -0.45 2.05
N PHE A 435 17.38 -0.96 0.81
CA PHE A 435 18.63 -1.40 0.22
C PHE A 435 19.58 -0.24 -0.07
N ASN A 436 19.07 0.87 -0.62
CA ASN A 436 19.87 2.06 -0.88
C ASN A 436 20.40 2.66 0.44
N ASN A 437 19.56 2.71 1.48
CA ASN A 437 19.96 3.16 2.81
C ASN A 437 21.04 2.25 3.44
N LEU A 438 20.94 0.92 3.27
CA LEU A 438 21.96 -0.01 3.74
C LEU A 438 23.31 0.22 3.06
N ILE A 439 23.33 0.34 1.72
CA ILE A 439 24.57 0.56 0.97
C ILE A 439 25.21 1.89 1.33
N SER A 440 24.41 2.96 1.46
CA SER A 440 24.93 4.29 1.74
C SER A 440 25.54 4.42 3.13
N MET A 441 24.93 3.80 4.14
CA MET A 441 25.37 3.94 5.53
C MET A 441 26.53 3.02 5.90
N GLU A 442 26.56 1.80 5.35
CA GLU A 442 27.44 0.75 5.87
C GLU A 442 28.61 0.40 4.93
N ASN A 443 28.81 1.19 3.85
CA ASN A 443 29.86 1.00 2.84
C ASN A 443 29.99 -0.46 2.36
N VAL A 444 28.85 -1.14 2.19
CA VAL A 444 28.82 -2.56 1.81
C VAL A 444 29.31 -2.71 0.38
N LEU A 445 30.46 -3.37 0.20
CA LEU A 445 30.97 -3.78 -1.11
C LEU A 445 30.13 -4.95 -1.62
N VAL A 446 29.05 -4.63 -2.33
CA VAL A 446 28.37 -5.63 -3.16
C VAL A 446 29.09 -5.63 -4.51
N GLU A 447 29.73 -6.74 -4.90
CA GLU A 447 30.16 -6.98 -6.28
C GLU A 447 28.91 -6.97 -7.18
N ARG A 448 28.49 -5.77 -7.56
CA ARG A 448 27.29 -5.55 -8.34
C ARG A 448 27.68 -5.68 -9.81
N GLN A 449 27.14 -6.70 -10.48
CA GLN A 449 26.81 -6.59 -11.91
C GLN A 449 25.61 -5.63 -12.07
N LEU A 450 25.78 -4.37 -11.62
CA LEU A 450 24.86 -3.31 -11.94
C LEU A 450 25.10 -2.94 -13.41
N ASN A 451 24.28 -3.47 -14.30
CA ASN A 451 24.25 -2.95 -15.67
C ASN A 451 23.65 -1.53 -15.74
N ASN A 452 23.20 -0.94 -14.64
CA ASN A 452 22.71 0.44 -14.55
C ASN A 452 23.19 1.11 -13.25
N GLU A 453 24.35 1.75 -13.28
CA GLU A 453 24.86 2.63 -12.19
C GLU A 453 24.03 3.92 -12.00
N SER A 454 23.00 4.17 -12.81
CA SER A 454 22.38 5.49 -12.93
C SER A 454 21.34 5.86 -11.86
N ASN A 455 20.88 4.94 -11.00
CA ASN A 455 19.73 5.19 -10.11
C ASN A 455 19.98 4.89 -8.61
N LEU A 456 21.19 5.13 -8.10
CA LEU A 456 21.42 5.22 -6.65
C LEU A 456 20.92 6.57 -6.12
N GLU A 457 19.63 6.86 -6.26
CA GLU A 457 19.02 7.94 -5.48
C GLU A 457 18.87 7.44 -4.05
N ILE A 458 19.62 8.06 -3.13
CA ILE A 458 19.40 7.90 -1.69
C ILE A 458 18.16 8.75 -1.39
N PRO A 459 17.00 8.15 -1.05
CA PRO A 459 15.91 8.96 -0.55
C PRO A 459 16.33 9.43 0.84
N LEU A 460 16.93 10.62 0.92
CA LEU A 460 17.09 11.31 2.19
C LEU A 460 15.68 11.71 2.62
N ILE A 461 15.08 10.89 3.47
CA ILE A 461 13.73 11.16 3.98
C ILE A 461 13.88 12.23 5.06
N LYS A 462 13.59 13.47 4.68
CA LYS A 462 13.48 14.58 5.62
C LYS A 462 12.18 14.44 6.42
N GLY A 463 12.29 14.48 7.75
CA GLY A 463 11.18 14.27 8.69
C GLY A 463 11.19 12.88 9.36
N THR A 464 10.01 12.40 9.73
CA THR A 464 9.84 11.11 10.43
C THR A 464 9.28 10.05 9.48
N ARG A 465 9.99 8.92 9.31
CA ARG A 465 9.49 7.77 8.55
C ARG A 465 8.85 6.77 9.51
N LEU A 466 7.61 6.39 9.22
CA LEU A 466 6.86 5.38 9.93
C LEU A 466 6.66 4.17 9.02
N VAL A 467 7.04 2.99 9.49
CA VAL A 467 6.79 1.72 8.81
C VAL A 467 5.87 0.89 9.69
N PHE A 468 4.70 0.53 9.17
CA PHE A 468 3.76 -0.34 9.85
C PHE A 468 3.76 -1.71 9.19
N GLU A 469 3.79 -2.74 10.00
CA GLU A 469 3.72 -4.12 9.55
C GLU A 469 2.73 -4.90 10.42
N TRP A 470 2.04 -5.87 9.81
CA TRP A 470 1.13 -6.75 10.52
C TRP A 470 1.46 -8.21 10.21
N ASN A 471 1.13 -9.09 11.15
CA ASN A 471 1.47 -10.50 11.06
C ASN A 471 0.48 -11.31 10.20
N ASP A 472 -0.79 -10.91 10.15
CA ASP A 472 -1.87 -11.63 9.46
C ASP A 472 -2.57 -10.75 8.42
N GLY A 473 -2.49 -11.11 7.14
CA GLY A 473 -3.13 -10.38 6.04
C GLY A 473 -4.67 -10.44 6.03
N GLU A 474 -5.28 -11.25 6.89
CA GLU A 474 -6.73 -11.30 7.08
C GLU A 474 -7.25 -10.28 8.10
N ALA A 475 -6.36 -9.62 8.84
CA ALA A 475 -6.69 -8.54 9.75
C ALA A 475 -7.22 -7.32 8.99
N GLU A 476 -8.21 -6.64 9.57
CA GLU A 476 -8.74 -5.37 9.07
C GLU A 476 -8.68 -4.33 10.19
N PHE A 477 -8.20 -3.15 9.84
CA PHE A 477 -8.01 -2.05 10.77
C PHE A 477 -7.91 -0.71 10.05
N GLU A 478 -8.09 0.37 10.80
CA GLU A 478 -7.87 1.74 10.34
C GLU A 478 -6.68 2.32 11.09
N LEU A 479 -5.77 3.01 10.40
CA LEU A 479 -4.71 3.82 11.00
C LEU A 479 -5.07 5.28 10.86
N GLN A 480 -5.19 5.99 11.98
CA GLN A 480 -5.47 7.42 12.01
C GLN A 480 -4.22 8.20 12.39
N PHE A 481 -3.77 9.06 11.49
CA PHE A 481 -2.64 9.97 11.68
C PHE A 481 -3.17 11.35 12.03
N VAL A 482 -2.85 11.85 13.21
CA VAL A 482 -3.26 13.17 13.70
C VAL A 482 -2.04 14.08 13.75
N SER A 483 -2.10 15.20 13.03
CA SER A 483 -1.05 16.21 12.99
C SER A 483 -1.05 17.08 14.26
N PRO A 484 0.01 17.88 14.47
CA PRO A 484 0.10 18.77 15.64
C PRO A 484 -1.02 19.82 15.71
N VAL A 485 -1.62 20.16 14.58
CA VAL A 485 -2.75 21.11 14.49
C VAL A 485 -4.12 20.42 14.58
N GLY A 486 -4.15 19.12 14.92
CA GLY A 486 -5.37 18.33 15.09
C GLY A 486 -5.98 17.82 13.78
N GLN A 487 -5.30 18.03 12.65
CA GLN A 487 -5.72 17.55 11.34
C GLN A 487 -5.51 16.03 11.29
N SER A 488 -6.56 15.24 11.03
CA SER A 488 -6.48 13.79 11.01
C SER A 488 -6.70 13.22 9.61
N HIS A 489 -6.05 12.10 9.32
CA HIS A 489 -6.33 11.28 8.15
C HIS A 489 -6.39 9.82 8.54
N VAL A 490 -7.33 9.09 7.94
CA VAL A 490 -7.56 7.68 8.20
C VAL A 490 -7.19 6.86 6.98
N TRP A 491 -6.16 6.02 7.12
CA TRP A 491 -5.84 4.98 6.17
C TRP A 491 -6.58 3.69 6.57
N LYS A 492 -7.33 3.10 5.64
CA LYS A 492 -8.21 1.97 5.90
C LYS A 492 -7.65 0.69 5.28
N HIS A 493 -7.27 -0.28 6.10
CA HIS A 493 -6.92 -1.63 5.65
C HIS A 493 -8.16 -2.52 5.78
N THR A 494 -9.06 -2.44 4.80
CA THR A 494 -10.33 -3.19 4.79
C THR A 494 -10.65 -3.69 3.39
N LEU A 495 -11.29 -4.87 3.27
CA LEU A 495 -11.76 -5.35 1.97
C LEU A 495 -12.85 -4.44 1.38
N ARG A 496 -13.59 -3.74 2.25
CA ARG A 496 -14.67 -2.84 1.86
C ARG A 496 -14.13 -1.63 1.09
N ASP A 497 -13.15 -0.94 1.67
CA ASP A 497 -12.63 0.34 1.19
C ASP A 497 -11.38 0.19 0.31
N ASN A 498 -10.55 -0.83 0.53
CA ASN A 498 -9.27 -1.04 -0.14
C ASN A 498 -9.04 -2.50 -0.56
N GLY A 499 -10.06 -3.14 -1.14
CA GLY A 499 -9.98 -4.53 -1.63
C GLY A 499 -8.83 -4.78 -2.60
N ASP A 500 -8.58 -3.86 -3.54
CA ASP A 500 -7.49 -3.97 -4.52
C ASP A 500 -6.10 -3.98 -3.86
N LEU A 501 -5.93 -3.27 -2.74
CA LEU A 501 -4.68 -3.29 -1.99
C LEU A 501 -4.48 -4.65 -1.31
N ILE A 502 -5.49 -5.16 -0.63
CA ILE A 502 -5.44 -6.46 0.05
C ILE A 502 -5.22 -7.59 -0.97
N GLU A 503 -5.80 -7.50 -2.17
CA GLU A 503 -5.53 -8.44 -3.25
C GLU A 503 -4.06 -8.41 -3.66
N ARG A 504 -3.45 -7.22 -3.82
CA ARG A 504 -2.01 -7.11 -4.13
C ARG A 504 -1.14 -7.64 -3.00
N GLU A 505 -1.44 -7.30 -1.75
CA GLU A 505 -0.74 -7.82 -0.57
C GLU A 505 -0.69 -9.34 -0.56
N LYS A 506 -1.82 -9.99 -0.84
CA LYS A 506 -1.92 -11.45 -0.92
C LYS A 506 -1.21 -12.03 -2.14
N LYS A 507 -1.32 -11.36 -3.29
CA LYS A 507 -0.68 -11.79 -4.54
C LYS A 507 0.84 -11.75 -4.46
N TYR A 508 1.40 -10.65 -3.95
CA TYR A 508 2.85 -10.40 -3.92
C TYR A 508 3.48 -10.74 -2.55
N GLY A 509 2.66 -11.14 -1.58
CA GLY A 509 3.11 -11.63 -0.28
C GLY A 509 3.75 -10.54 0.58
N PHE A 510 3.03 -9.44 0.81
CA PHE A 510 3.48 -8.38 1.72
C PHE A 510 2.41 -7.93 2.70
N SER A 511 2.85 -7.46 3.87
CA SER A 511 1.98 -6.98 4.95
C SER A 511 2.64 -5.80 5.67
N THR A 512 3.06 -4.83 4.86
CA THR A 512 3.79 -3.64 5.27
C THR A 512 3.28 -2.42 4.51
N MET A 513 3.28 -1.27 5.17
CA MET A 513 3.11 0.03 4.54
C MET A 513 4.08 1.03 5.17
N GLU A 514 4.43 2.07 4.42
CA GLU A 514 5.22 3.19 4.94
C GLU A 514 4.48 4.51 4.76
N VAL A 515 4.69 5.42 5.72
CA VAL A 515 4.23 6.81 5.70
C VAL A 515 5.38 7.68 6.15
N THR A 516 5.60 8.77 5.42
CA THR A 516 6.57 9.80 5.78
C THR A 516 5.84 11.04 6.24
N ILE A 517 6.22 11.55 7.40
CA ILE A 517 5.72 12.80 7.98
C ILE A 517 6.77 13.88 7.73
N ASP A 518 6.38 14.88 6.94
CA ASP A 518 7.28 15.94 6.47
C ASP A 518 7.78 16.81 7.63
N GLU A 519 9.05 17.26 7.57
CA GLU A 519 9.65 18.14 8.58
C GLU A 519 8.92 19.49 8.71
N ASP A 520 8.22 19.90 7.65
CA ASP A 520 7.40 21.11 7.59
C ASP A 520 6.17 21.09 8.52
N LEU A 521 5.88 19.96 9.16
CA LEU A 521 4.81 19.80 10.16
C LEU A 521 5.38 19.62 11.58
N PRO A 522 6.00 20.64 12.18
CA PRO A 522 6.63 20.52 13.49
C PRO A 522 5.61 20.37 14.61
N GLY A 523 5.92 19.50 15.57
CA GLY A 523 5.12 19.31 16.79
C GLY A 523 4.83 17.86 17.10
N THR A 524 3.86 17.62 17.99
CA THR A 524 3.49 16.28 18.43
C THR A 524 2.42 15.70 17.50
N CYS A 525 2.77 14.64 16.78
CA CYS A 525 1.83 13.84 16.02
C CYS A 525 1.31 12.70 16.88
N VAL A 526 0.09 12.24 16.59
CA VAL A 526 -0.52 11.07 17.25
C VAL A 526 -0.90 10.04 16.19
N VAL A 527 -0.63 8.77 16.47
CA VAL A 527 -1.12 7.65 15.66
C VAL A 527 -2.10 6.85 16.50
N ASN A 528 -3.30 6.67 15.98
CA ASN A 528 -4.31 5.80 16.54
C ASN A 528 -4.60 4.63 15.58
N ALA A 529 -5.17 3.56 16.11
CA ALA A 529 -5.71 2.49 15.30
C ALA A 529 -7.08 2.02 15.79
N LYS A 530 -7.98 1.75 14.85
CA LYS A 530 -9.26 1.09 15.10
C LYS A 530 -9.19 -0.32 14.51
N TYR A 531 -9.25 -1.33 15.35
CA TYR A 531 -9.26 -2.72 14.89
C TYR A 531 -10.70 -3.14 14.52
N LEU A 532 -10.88 -3.69 13.32
CA LEU A 532 -12.20 -4.11 12.82
C LEU A 532 -12.38 -5.63 12.92
N GLY A 533 -11.27 -6.36 13.05
CA GLY A 533 -11.24 -7.78 13.32
C GLY A 533 -10.25 -8.51 12.43
N ASN A 534 -10.27 -9.83 12.53
CA ASN A 534 -9.48 -10.70 11.69
C ASN A 534 -10.41 -11.81 11.18
N LYS A 535 -10.40 -12.05 9.86
CA LYS A 535 -11.22 -13.08 9.23
C LYS A 535 -10.70 -14.47 9.57
N SER A 536 -9.42 -14.59 9.92
CA SER A 536 -8.79 -15.76 10.51
C SER A 536 -9.02 -15.83 12.02
N LEU A 537 -8.59 -16.92 12.65
CA LEU A 537 -8.64 -17.10 14.12
C LEU A 537 -7.27 -16.84 14.79
N THR A 538 -6.34 -16.20 14.10
CA THR A 538 -5.00 -15.92 14.66
C THR A 538 -4.95 -14.54 15.34
N PRO A 539 -4.08 -14.37 16.35
CA PRO A 539 -3.86 -13.08 16.98
C PRO A 539 -3.25 -12.07 16.01
N THR A 540 -3.80 -10.85 16.04
CA THR A 540 -3.35 -9.73 15.22
C THR A 540 -2.41 -8.84 16.01
N TYR A 541 -1.22 -8.64 15.47
CA TYR A 541 -0.20 -7.74 15.98
C TYR A 541 0.16 -6.72 14.90
N LEU A 542 0.14 -5.45 15.28
CA LEU A 542 0.61 -4.34 14.48
C LEU A 542 1.95 -3.87 15.05
N LYS A 543 3.02 -4.00 14.27
CA LYS A 543 4.33 -3.46 14.57
C LYS A 543 4.48 -2.10 13.90
N ALA A 544 4.94 -1.11 14.65
CA ALA A 544 5.31 0.20 14.12
C ALA A 544 6.80 0.43 14.34
N THR A 545 7.53 0.73 13.27
CA THR A 545 8.93 1.17 13.34
C THR A 545 8.99 2.65 13.01
N ILE A 546 9.51 3.45 13.93
CA ILE A 546 9.65 4.89 13.81
C ILE A 546 11.13 5.18 13.57
N TYR A 547 11.42 5.84 12.45
CA TYR A 547 12.75 6.32 12.12
C TYR A 547 12.79 7.85 12.17
N SER A 548 13.78 8.40 12.86
CA SER A 548 14.16 9.82 12.77
C SER A 548 15.49 9.93 12.02
N ASP A 549 15.67 11.04 11.29
CA ASP A 549 16.90 11.33 10.52
C ASP A 549 17.31 10.18 9.58
N TYR A 550 16.32 9.53 8.95
CA TYR A 550 16.51 8.35 8.11
C TYR A 550 17.41 8.66 6.90
N GLY A 551 18.45 7.84 6.69
CA GLY A 551 19.46 8.08 5.64
C GLY A 551 20.67 8.90 6.08
N SER A 552 20.76 9.29 7.36
CA SER A 552 21.91 10.02 7.89
C SER A 552 22.66 9.22 8.97
N ASP A 553 23.87 9.67 9.30
CA ASP A 553 24.68 9.13 10.41
C ASP A 553 24.00 9.28 11.80
N LYS A 554 22.95 10.12 11.90
CA LYS A 554 22.18 10.33 13.13
C LYS A 554 20.93 9.47 13.22
N GLN A 555 20.64 8.64 12.20
CA GLN A 555 19.43 7.84 12.11
C GLN A 555 19.15 7.09 13.42
N GLN A 556 17.94 7.26 13.96
CA GLN A 556 17.45 6.48 15.10
C GLN A 556 16.30 5.57 14.65
N LYS A 557 16.12 4.47 15.38
CA LYS A 557 15.06 3.48 15.16
C LYS A 557 14.40 3.14 16.49
N GLU A 558 13.10 3.31 16.57
CA GLU A 558 12.27 2.82 17.68
C GLU A 558 11.24 1.81 17.13
N VAL A 559 11.11 0.66 17.79
CA VAL A 559 10.13 -0.38 17.42
C VAL A 559 9.08 -0.47 18.52
N LYS A 560 7.81 -0.44 18.14
CA LYS A 560 6.65 -0.61 19.03
C LYS A 560 5.77 -1.73 18.49
N LEU A 561 5.15 -2.48 19.39
CA LEU A 561 4.27 -3.60 19.05
C LEU A 561 2.93 -3.46 19.77
N PHE A 562 1.84 -3.62 19.02
CA PHE A 562 0.49 -3.42 19.50
C PHE A 562 -0.36 -4.67 19.21
N PRO A 563 -0.80 -5.42 20.24
CA PRO A 563 -1.79 -6.47 20.06
C PRO A 563 -3.15 -5.83 19.79
N LEU A 564 -3.74 -6.09 18.62
CA LEU A 564 -5.05 -5.59 18.25
C LEU A 564 -6.13 -6.58 18.71
N GLN A 565 -6.85 -6.24 19.79
CA GLN A 565 -7.83 -7.15 20.44
C GLN A 565 -9.25 -6.57 20.46
N LEU A 566 -9.43 -5.34 20.95
CA LEU A 566 -10.74 -4.71 21.08
C LEU A 566 -11.21 -4.16 19.72
N LYS A 567 -12.37 -4.63 19.25
CA LYS A 567 -12.93 -4.26 17.94
C LYS A 567 -13.74 -2.96 18.01
N GLU A 568 -13.81 -2.23 16.90
CA GLU A 568 -14.64 -1.03 16.69
C GLU A 568 -14.38 0.12 17.66
N VAL A 569 -13.19 0.12 18.29
CA VAL A 569 -12.77 1.16 19.22
C VAL A 569 -11.44 1.74 18.77
N ASN A 570 -11.40 3.07 18.61
CA ASN A 570 -10.18 3.78 18.27
C ASN A 570 -9.23 3.76 19.47
N GLN A 571 -7.98 3.32 19.27
CA GLN A 571 -7.00 3.14 20.33
C GLN A 571 -5.76 3.97 20.02
N LYS A 572 -5.30 4.77 20.99
CA LYS A 572 -4.06 5.52 20.82
C LYS A 572 -2.88 4.57 20.84
N LEU A 573 -2.13 4.49 19.75
CA LEU A 573 -0.93 3.66 19.66
C LEU A 573 0.26 4.39 20.28
N PHE A 574 0.63 5.53 19.72
CA PHE A 574 1.77 6.32 20.20
C PHE A 574 1.67 7.78 19.77
N SER A 575 2.52 8.60 20.39
CA SER A 575 2.81 9.96 19.96
C SER A 575 4.30 10.10 19.71
N PHE A 576 4.67 10.93 18.73
CA PHE A 576 6.07 11.24 18.44
C PHE A 576 6.20 12.73 18.11
N SER A 577 7.38 13.28 18.36
CA SER A 577 7.68 14.66 18.00
C SER A 577 8.33 14.69 16.63
N ASN A 578 7.72 15.42 15.72
CA ASN A 578 8.32 15.73 14.43
C ASN A 578 9.11 17.04 14.61
N ALA A 579 10.44 16.93 14.72
CA ALA A 579 11.31 18.08 14.96
C ALA A 579 11.76 18.72 13.64
N ILE A 580 11.90 20.04 13.64
CA ILE A 580 12.69 20.74 12.61
C ILE A 580 14.13 20.32 12.86
N GLY A 581 14.80 19.76 11.86
CA GLY A 581 16.25 19.66 11.87
C GLY A 581 16.82 21.06 11.98
N VAL A 582 17.12 21.52 13.20
CA VAL A 582 17.87 22.76 13.39
C VAL A 582 19.27 22.46 12.86
N ALA A 583 19.52 22.87 11.61
CA ALA A 583 20.87 23.06 11.13
C ALA A 583 21.51 24.13 12.02
N LEU A 584 22.26 23.68 13.03
CA LEU A 584 23.21 24.53 13.73
C LEU A 584 24.32 24.82 12.72
N ASN A 585 24.30 26.04 12.17
CA ASN A 585 25.39 26.63 11.39
C ASN A 585 26.69 26.67 12.18
#